data_AF-A0A969T746-F1
#
_entry.id   AF-A0A969T746-F1
#
_cell.length_a   1.000
_cell.length_b   1.000
_cell.length_c   1.000
_cell.angle_alpha   90.00
_cell.angle_beta   90.00
_cell.angle_gamma   90.00
#
_symmetry.space_group_name_H-M   'P 1'
#
loop_
_entity.id
_entity.type
_entity.pdbx_description
1 polymer ?
#
loop_
_entity_poly.entity_id
_entity_poly.type
_entity_poly.pdbx_seq_one_letter_code
_entity_poly.pdbx_strand_id
1 'polypeptide(L)'
;MGCKLSFILKREMGDEDFDKFRQFASSSNSKLEGDKEQGKISIKISFIGSITGDYNISGKNLFIEITKRPKLVSCVKIESEIKSFLKENDLLE
;
A
#
# COMPACT_ATOMS: atom_id res chain seq x y z
N MET A 1 -15.73 -3.52 -8.69
CA MET A 1 -14.81 -4.67 -8.51
C MET A 1 -13.53 -4.18 -7.84
N GLY A 2 -13.57 -4.03 -6.52
CA GLY A 2 -12.38 -3.72 -5.73
C GLY A 2 -11.53 -4.97 -5.48
N CYS A 3 -10.28 -4.78 -5.04
CA CYS A 3 -9.39 -5.86 -4.61
C CYS A 3 -9.15 -5.71 -3.11
N LYS A 4 -9.31 -6.78 -2.35
CA LYS A 4 -8.89 -6.80 -0.94
C LYS A 4 -7.59 -7.57 -0.85
N LEU A 5 -6.56 -6.92 -0.33
CA LEU A 5 -5.21 -7.45 -0.17
C LEU A 5 -4.88 -7.44 1.32
N SER A 6 -4.19 -8.45 1.81
CA SER A 6 -3.76 -8.55 3.20
C SER A 6 -2.32 -9.02 3.26
N PHE A 7 -1.47 -8.28 3.96
CA PHE A 7 -0.05 -8.55 4.12
C PHE A 7 0.29 -8.63 5.61
N ILE A 8 1.22 -9.53 5.95
CA ILE A 8 1.76 -9.65 7.31
C ILE A 8 3.08 -8.89 7.34
N LEU A 9 3.16 -7.89 8.21
CA LEU A 9 4.34 -7.10 8.44
C LEU A 9 5.25 -7.81 9.46
N LYS A 10 6.56 -7.68 9.27
CA LYS A 10 7.60 -8.20 10.17
C LYS A 10 7.45 -7.66 11.59
N ARG A 11 7.05 -6.39 11.71
CA ARG A 11 6.81 -5.66 12.96
C ARG A 11 5.59 -4.76 12.86
N GLU A 12 5.06 -4.35 14.02
CA GLU A 12 4.00 -3.35 14.08
C GLU A 12 4.49 -2.03 13.51
N MET A 13 3.62 -1.35 12.76
CA MET A 13 3.96 -0.12 12.06
C MET A 13 3.99 1.04 13.05
N GLY A 14 5.20 1.38 13.52
CA GLY A 14 5.42 2.54 14.38
C GLY A 14 5.38 3.86 13.61
N ASP A 15 5.40 4.99 14.31
CA ASP A 15 5.41 6.33 13.71
C ASP A 15 6.59 6.53 12.74
N GLU A 16 7.78 6.00 13.07
CA GLU A 16 8.97 6.07 12.21
C GLU A 16 8.83 5.21 10.93
N ASP A 17 8.17 4.06 11.03
CA ASP A 17 7.90 3.19 9.87
C ASP A 17 6.82 3.78 8.98
N PHE A 18 5.82 4.42 9.60
CA PHE A 18 4.76 5.11 8.89
C PHE A 18 5.28 6.34 8.14
N ASP A 19 6.19 7.11 8.74
CA ASP A 19 6.81 8.24 8.06
C ASP A 19 7.61 7.79 6.83
N LYS A 20 8.38 6.69 6.93
CA LYS A 20 9.06 6.08 5.79
C LYS A 20 8.08 5.62 4.71
N PHE A 21 6.98 4.98 5.10
CA PHE A 21 5.93 4.55 4.18
C PHE A 21 5.28 5.74 3.45
N ARG A 22 5.02 6.84 4.15
CA ARG A 22 4.49 8.08 3.59
C ARG A 22 5.50 8.80 2.69
N GLN A 23 6.76 8.85 3.08
CA GLN A 23 7.84 9.42 2.26
C GLN A 23 8.01 8.64 0.96
N PHE A 24 7.97 7.30 1.02
CA PHE A 24 8.00 6.47 -0.17
C PHE A 24 6.81 6.73 -1.08
N ALA A 25 5.59 6.80 -0.51
CA ALA A 25 4.41 7.13 -1.30
C ALA A 25 4.64 8.47 -2.02
N SER A 26 5.13 9.48 -1.32
CA SER A 26 5.43 10.80 -1.91
C SER A 26 6.49 10.73 -3.02
N SER A 27 7.51 9.87 -2.89
CA SER A 27 8.58 9.69 -3.88
C SER A 27 8.10 9.01 -5.17
N SER A 28 7.23 8.01 -5.05
CA SER A 28 6.73 7.20 -6.17
C SER A 28 5.48 7.78 -6.87
N ASN A 29 5.34 9.11 -6.97
CA ASN A 29 4.13 9.78 -7.49
C ASN A 29 2.82 9.31 -6.80
N SER A 30 2.94 8.81 -5.57
CA SER A 30 1.84 8.23 -4.81
C SER A 30 1.44 9.18 -3.69
N LYS A 31 0.22 9.05 -3.18
CA LYS A 31 -0.30 9.82 -2.05
C LYS A 31 -0.75 8.87 -0.97
N LEU A 32 -0.33 9.15 0.24
CA LEU A 32 -0.85 8.50 1.44
C LEU A 32 -1.55 9.57 2.27
N GLU A 33 -2.81 9.37 2.58
CA GLU A 33 -3.61 10.27 3.42
C GLU A 33 -4.24 9.49 4.56
N GLY A 34 -3.78 9.71 5.78
CA GLY A 34 -4.28 9.05 6.97
C GLY A 34 -3.16 8.80 7.97
N ASP A 35 -3.40 7.85 8.88
CA ASP A 35 -2.57 7.57 10.03
C ASP A 35 -2.04 6.14 9.98
N LYS A 36 -1.23 5.77 10.98
CA LYS A 36 -0.61 4.45 11.12
C LYS A 36 -1.58 3.29 11.32
N GLU A 37 -2.86 3.56 11.59
CA GLU A 37 -3.90 2.54 11.76
C GLU A 37 -4.82 2.43 10.55
N GLN A 38 -5.09 3.53 9.86
CA GLN A 38 -5.97 3.54 8.69
C GLN A 38 -5.80 4.80 7.87
N GLY A 39 -6.11 4.70 6.58
CA GLY A 39 -6.10 5.83 5.69
C GLY A 39 -6.41 5.46 4.26
N LYS A 40 -6.12 6.37 3.36
CA LYS A 40 -6.22 6.22 1.92
C LYS A 40 -4.83 6.16 1.31
N ILE A 41 -4.66 5.22 0.41
CA ILE A 41 -3.46 5.06 -0.39
C ILE A 41 -3.81 5.24 -1.86
N SER A 42 -3.05 6.08 -2.55
CA SER A 42 -3.17 6.27 -3.98
C SER A 42 -1.81 6.11 -4.63
N ILE A 43 -1.57 4.96 -5.25
CA ILE A 43 -0.29 4.66 -5.90
C ILE A 43 -0.41 4.95 -7.40
N LYS A 44 0.51 5.73 -7.94
CA LYS A 44 0.61 5.91 -9.39
C LYS A 44 1.60 4.90 -9.94
N ILE A 45 1.08 3.84 -10.56
CA ILE A 45 1.93 2.86 -11.21
C ILE A 45 2.32 3.43 -12.57
N SER A 46 3.62 3.68 -12.75
CA SER A 46 4.17 4.14 -14.03
C SER A 46 3.66 3.27 -15.17
N PHE A 47 3.22 3.92 -16.25
CA PHE A 47 2.65 3.29 -17.46
C PHE A 47 1.24 2.69 -17.35
N ILE A 48 0.71 2.43 -16.15
CA ILE A 48 -0.58 1.71 -16.00
C ILE A 48 -1.69 2.56 -15.36
N GLY A 49 -1.32 3.68 -14.73
CA GLY A 49 -2.24 4.66 -14.17
C GLY A 49 -2.28 4.62 -12.63
N SER A 50 -3.24 5.32 -12.05
CA SER A 50 -3.37 5.44 -10.60
C SER A 50 -4.29 4.37 -10.04
N ILE A 51 -3.84 3.68 -9.00
CA ILE A 51 -4.69 2.91 -8.10
C ILE A 51 -5.04 3.78 -6.88
N THR A 52 -6.25 3.65 -6.38
CA THR A 52 -6.71 4.29 -5.16
C THR A 52 -7.41 3.25 -4.31
N GLY A 53 -7.11 3.26 -3.03
CA GLY A 53 -7.69 2.35 -2.06
C GLY A 53 -7.60 2.89 -0.66
N ASP A 54 -8.15 2.13 0.25
CA ASP A 54 -8.11 2.38 1.68
C ASP A 54 -7.18 1.33 2.29
N TYR A 55 -6.34 1.71 3.23
CA TYR A 55 -5.50 0.78 3.98
C TYR A 55 -5.91 0.81 5.45
N ASN A 56 -5.72 -0.32 6.13
CA ASN A 56 -5.93 -0.49 7.55
C ASN A 56 -4.81 -1.37 8.10
N ILE A 57 -4.13 -0.89 9.13
CA ILE A 57 -3.05 -1.59 9.80
C ILE A 57 -3.55 -1.94 11.20
N SER A 58 -3.61 -3.23 11.50
CA SER A 58 -4.00 -3.75 12.80
C SER A 58 -2.88 -4.62 13.34
N GLY A 59 -2.05 -4.05 14.21
CA GLY A 59 -0.84 -4.67 14.73
C GLY A 59 0.15 -4.97 13.59
N LYS A 60 0.36 -6.26 13.31
CA LYS A 60 1.22 -6.73 12.21
C LYS A 60 0.49 -6.95 10.89
N ASN A 61 -0.82 -6.75 10.82
CA ASN A 61 -1.58 -7.01 9.59
C ASN A 61 -1.87 -5.72 8.86
N LEU A 62 -1.43 -5.61 7.61
CA LEU A 62 -1.76 -4.53 6.69
C LEU A 62 -2.82 -5.02 5.70
N PHE A 63 -4.02 -4.48 5.84
CA PHE A 63 -5.15 -4.67 4.93
C PHE A 63 -5.20 -3.50 3.95
N ILE A 64 -5.37 -3.79 2.67
CA ILE A 64 -5.52 -2.77 1.62
C ILE A 64 -6.72 -3.13 0.76
N GLU A 65 -7.72 -2.27 0.77
CA GLU A 65 -8.91 -2.36 -0.06
C GLU A 65 -8.80 -1.37 -1.24
N ILE A 66 -8.46 -1.89 -2.41
CA ILE A 66 -8.39 -1.11 -3.64
C ILE A 66 -9.82 -0.85 -4.13
N THR A 67 -10.28 0.40 -3.99
CA THR A 67 -11.59 0.86 -4.43
C THR A 67 -11.60 1.26 -5.90
N LYS A 68 -10.47 1.81 -6.39
CA LYS A 68 -10.31 2.27 -7.77
C LYS A 68 -9.02 1.73 -8.37
N ARG A 69 -9.14 1.09 -9.53
CA ARG A 69 -7.98 0.60 -10.29
C ARG A 69 -8.21 0.76 -11.79
N PRO A 70 -7.15 0.89 -12.58
CA PRO A 70 -7.25 0.80 -14.04
C PRO A 70 -7.74 -0.59 -14.42
N LYS A 71 -8.65 -0.70 -15.41
CA LYS A 71 -9.19 -1.99 -15.89
C LYS A 71 -8.10 -2.94 -16.42
N LEU A 72 -6.95 -2.40 -16.81
CA LEU A 72 -5.78 -3.13 -17.30
C LEU A 72 -4.94 -3.74 -16.15
N VAL A 73 -5.16 -3.35 -14.90
CA VAL A 73 -4.40 -3.85 -13.75
C VAL A 73 -5.19 -4.92 -12.99
N SER A 74 -4.71 -6.15 -13.08
CA SER A 74 -5.21 -7.26 -12.27
C SER A 74 -4.85 -7.09 -10.79
N CYS A 75 -5.70 -7.58 -9.88
CA CYS A 75 -5.44 -7.54 -8.44
C CYS A 75 -4.08 -8.17 -8.11
N VAL A 76 -3.74 -9.27 -8.77
CA VAL A 76 -2.46 -9.98 -8.63
C VAL A 76 -1.26 -9.05 -8.91
N LYS A 77 -1.36 -8.18 -9.92
CA LYS A 77 -0.27 -7.27 -10.25
C LYS A 77 -0.15 -6.16 -9.20
N ILE A 78 -1.26 -5.64 -8.71
CA ILE A 78 -1.28 -4.66 -7.60
C ILE A 78 -0.67 -5.29 -6.35
N GLU A 79 -1.09 -6.50 -6.01
CA GLU A 79 -0.58 -7.25 -4.88
C GLU A 79 0.93 -7.45 -4.99
N SER A 80 1.41 -7.86 -6.17
CA SER A 80 2.83 -8.10 -6.41
C SER A 80 3.65 -6.82 -6.30
N GLU A 81 3.17 -5.69 -6.82
CA GLU A 81 3.86 -4.39 -6.71
C GLU A 81 3.94 -3.94 -5.24
N ILE A 82 2.81 -4.00 -4.52
CA ILE A 82 2.77 -3.64 -3.09
C ILE A 82 3.66 -4.57 -2.27
N LYS A 83 3.62 -5.87 -2.56
CA LYS A 83 4.46 -6.88 -1.89
C LYS A 83 5.94 -6.64 -2.17
N SER A 84 6.29 -6.34 -3.42
CA SER A 84 7.68 -6.05 -3.80
C SER A 84 8.19 -4.82 -3.08
N PHE A 85 7.36 -3.78 -3.00
CA PHE A 85 7.67 -2.57 -2.24
C PHE A 85 7.89 -2.84 -0.74
N LEU A 86 6.94 -3.53 -0.09
CA LEU A 86 7.03 -3.87 1.34
C LEU A 86 8.28 -4.71 1.63
N LYS A 87 8.67 -5.58 0.69
CA LYS A 87 9.88 -6.42 0.80
C LYS A 87 11.16 -5.61 0.62
N GLU A 88 11.20 -4.69 -0.34
CA GLU A 88 12.35 -3.80 -0.58
C GLU A 88 12.67 -2.93 0.65
N ASN A 89 11.65 -2.60 1.45
CA ASN A 89 11.78 -1.75 2.62
C ASN A 89 11.89 -2.55 3.94
N ASP A 90 12.11 -3.86 3.88
CA ASP A 90 12.22 -4.77 5.05
C ASP A 90 10.98 -4.75 5.98
N LEU A 91 9.81 -4.43 5.43
CA LEU A 91 8.54 -4.36 6.17
C LEU A 91 7.78 -5.69 6.16
N LEU A 92 8.06 -6.58 5.21
CA LEU A 92 7.49 -7.93 5.12
C LEU A 92 8.33 -8.96 5.90
N GLU A 93 7.65 -9.92 6.51
CA GLU A 93 8.27 -11.11 7.14
C GLU A 93 8.81 -12.10 6.08
#